data_AF-A0A352IPS3-F1
#
_entry.id   AF-A0A352IPS3-F1
#
_cell.length_a   1.000
_cell.length_b   1.000
_cell.length_c   1.000
_cell.angle_alpha   90.00
_cell.angle_beta   90.00
_cell.angle_gamma   90.00
#
_symmetry.space_group_name_H-M   'P 1'
#
loop_
_entity.id
_entity.type
_entity.pdbx_description
1 polymer ?
#
loop_
_entity_poly.entity_id
_entity_poly.type
_entity_poly.pdbx_seq_one_letter_code
_entity_poly.pdbx_strand_id
1 'polypeptide(L)'
;GLVTYSNEAKQGLLGVTRKSLDEHGAVSEPVVREMVAGALVATDADVAVAISGVAGPGGGSDDKPVGTVWFAWGSSPASTVAVVKHFEGDRDQVRRQAVLFALQGVNNFVDEV
;
A
#
# COMPACT_ATOMS: atom_id res chain seq x y z
N GLY A 1 -9.69 -8.52 5.41
CA GLY A 1 -8.78 -7.37 5.41
C GLY A 1 -7.61 -7.65 6.33
N LEU A 2 -6.40 -7.28 5.93
CA LEU A 2 -5.14 -7.60 6.63
C LEU A 2 -4.46 -6.32 7.09
N VAL A 3 -3.95 -6.30 8.32
CA VAL A 3 -3.15 -5.17 8.85
C VAL A 3 -1.73 -5.67 9.11
N THR A 4 -0.79 -5.30 8.24
CA THR A 4 0.59 -5.82 8.22
C THR A 4 1.61 -4.73 8.57
N TYR A 5 1.58 -4.25 9.81
CA TYR A 5 2.42 -3.11 10.23
C TYR A 5 3.92 -3.41 10.08
N SER A 6 4.39 -4.54 10.59
CA SER A 6 5.81 -4.90 10.56
C SER A 6 6.26 -5.51 9.23
N ASN A 7 7.56 -5.49 8.96
CA ASN A 7 8.15 -6.12 7.78
C ASN A 7 7.96 -7.64 7.80
N GLU A 8 8.00 -8.26 8.99
CA GLU A 8 7.76 -9.68 9.20
C GLU A 8 6.30 -10.02 8.89
N ALA A 9 5.34 -9.17 9.27
CA ALA A 9 3.94 -9.37 8.96
C ALA A 9 3.68 -9.26 7.45
N LYS A 10 4.34 -8.32 6.75
CA LYS A 10 4.28 -8.21 5.28
C LYS A 10 4.82 -9.46 4.59
N GLN A 11 5.95 -9.98 5.06
CA GLN A 11 6.53 -11.22 4.53
C GLN A 11 5.62 -12.43 4.81
N GLY A 12 5.22 -12.63 6.07
CA GLY A 12 4.51 -13.84 6.49
C GLY A 12 3.05 -13.92 6.02
N LEU A 13 2.36 -12.78 5.92
CA LEU A 13 0.93 -12.76 5.56
C LEU A 13 0.67 -12.41 4.10
N LEU A 14 1.59 -11.67 3.46
CA LEU A 14 1.40 -11.18 2.09
C LEU A 14 2.51 -11.62 1.14
N GLY A 15 3.49 -12.41 1.58
CA GLY A 15 4.56 -12.87 0.71
C GLY A 15 5.46 -11.75 0.16
N VAL A 16 5.41 -10.56 0.75
CA VAL A 16 6.30 -9.45 0.38
C VAL A 16 7.74 -9.92 0.53
N THR A 17 8.58 -9.69 -0.48
CA THR A 17 9.92 -10.25 -0.50
C THR A 17 10.85 -9.45 0.40
N ARG A 18 11.78 -10.15 1.06
CA ARG A 18 12.85 -9.49 1.81
C ARG A 18 13.67 -8.54 0.94
N LYS A 19 13.92 -8.94 -0.32
CA LYS A 19 14.62 -8.11 -1.31
C LYS A 19 13.93 -6.76 -1.51
N SER A 20 12.62 -6.75 -1.77
CA SER A 20 11.86 -5.51 -1.96
C SER A 20 11.88 -4.61 -0.72
N LEU A 21 11.81 -5.21 0.48
CA LEU A 21 11.90 -4.46 1.73
C LEU A 21 13.30 -3.87 1.96
N ASP A 22 14.36 -4.63 1.68
CA ASP A 22 15.75 -4.20 1.88
C ASP A 22 16.16 -3.13 0.85
N GLU A 23 15.76 -3.27 -0.41
CA GLU A 23 16.15 -2.35 -1.50
C GLU A 23 15.28 -1.08 -1.57
N HIS A 24 13.98 -1.20 -1.29
CA HIS A 24 13.04 -0.09 -1.50
C HIS A 24 12.36 0.38 -0.22
N GLY A 25 12.44 -0.37 0.89
CA GLY A 25 11.72 -0.09 2.12
C GLY A 25 10.21 -0.37 2.01
N ALA A 26 9.55 -0.47 3.16
CA ALA A 26 8.12 -0.82 3.25
C ALA A 26 7.17 0.17 2.57
N VAL A 27 7.56 1.43 2.44
CA VAL A 27 6.79 2.50 1.78
C VAL A 27 7.37 2.70 0.39
N SER A 28 6.94 1.88 -0.56
CA SER A 28 7.45 1.86 -1.93
C SER A 28 6.49 1.16 -2.90
N GLU A 29 6.67 1.43 -4.20
CA GLU A 29 5.89 0.78 -5.26
C GLU A 29 5.99 -0.76 -5.24
N PRO A 30 7.19 -1.37 -5.20
CA PRO A 30 7.31 -2.83 -5.29
C PRO A 30 6.61 -3.52 -4.13
N VAL A 31 6.71 -2.94 -2.92
CA VAL A 31 6.08 -3.50 -1.72
C VAL A 31 4.56 -3.45 -1.82
N VAL A 32 3.93 -2.34 -2.23
CA VAL A 32 2.46 -2.32 -2.34
C VAL A 32 1.93 -3.22 -3.45
N ARG A 33 2.70 -3.42 -4.54
CA ARG A 33 2.36 -4.40 -5.59
C ARG A 33 2.41 -5.84 -5.08
N GLU A 34 3.47 -6.19 -4.35
CA GLU A 34 3.58 -7.51 -3.71
C GLU A 34 2.48 -7.70 -2.65
N MET A 35 2.12 -6.65 -1.90
CA MET A 35 1.01 -6.71 -0.95
C MET A 35 -0.33 -7.00 -1.63
N VAL A 36 -0.60 -6.43 -2.82
CA VAL A 36 -1.81 -6.76 -3.62
C VAL A 36 -1.78 -8.22 -4.04
N ALA A 37 -0.67 -8.68 -4.63
CA ALA A 37 -0.53 -10.07 -5.05
C ALA A 37 -0.75 -11.06 -3.90
N GLY A 38 -0.13 -10.79 -2.75
CA GLY A 38 -0.31 -11.59 -1.53
C GLY A 38 -1.72 -11.56 -0.98
N ALA A 39 -2.37 -10.40 -0.99
CA ALA A 39 -3.74 -10.26 -0.49
C ALA A 39 -4.74 -11.04 -1.36
N LEU A 40 -4.60 -11.01 -2.69
CA LEU A 40 -5.42 -11.80 -3.61
C LEU A 40 -5.30 -13.29 -3.27
N VAL A 41 -4.08 -13.81 -3.16
CA VAL A 41 -3.83 -15.23 -2.81
C VAL A 41 -4.36 -15.59 -1.43
N ALA A 42 -4.14 -14.72 -0.43
CA ALA A 42 -4.51 -15.00 0.96
C ALA A 42 -6.02 -14.95 1.22
N THR A 43 -6.80 -14.30 0.35
CA THR A 43 -8.23 -14.04 0.58
C THR A 43 -9.16 -14.57 -0.50
N ASP A 44 -8.62 -15.01 -1.64
CA ASP A 44 -9.41 -15.44 -2.81
C ASP A 44 -10.38 -14.33 -3.30
N ALA A 45 -9.99 -13.07 -3.10
CA ALA A 45 -10.77 -11.91 -3.53
C ALA A 45 -10.54 -11.59 -5.00
N ASP A 46 -11.57 -11.08 -5.68
CA ASP A 46 -11.46 -10.65 -7.08
C ASP A 46 -10.62 -9.37 -7.26
N VAL A 47 -10.60 -8.52 -6.24
CA VAL A 47 -9.86 -7.25 -6.22
C VAL A 47 -9.22 -7.05 -4.85
N ALA A 48 -7.95 -6.64 -4.83
CA ALA A 48 -7.25 -6.25 -3.62
C ALA A 48 -6.74 -4.81 -3.70
N VAL A 49 -6.68 -4.18 -2.52
CA VAL A 49 -6.12 -2.84 -2.32
C VAL A 49 -5.04 -2.90 -1.26
N ALA A 50 -3.89 -2.29 -1.53
CA ALA A 50 -2.80 -2.15 -0.56
C ALA A 50 -2.51 -0.68 -0.28
N ILE A 51 -2.23 -0.37 0.98
CA ILE A 51 -1.79 0.94 1.45
C ILE A 51 -0.55 0.75 2.31
N SER A 52 0.52 1.49 2.02
CA SER A 52 1.72 1.55 2.86
C SER A 52 2.29 2.97 2.87
N GLY A 53 2.42 3.59 4.05
CA GLY A 53 2.81 4.99 4.14
C GLY A 53 3.32 5.44 5.49
N VAL A 54 3.89 6.64 5.51
CA VAL A 54 4.42 7.32 6.69
C VAL A 54 3.39 8.36 7.17
N ALA A 55 2.52 7.97 8.10
CA ALA A 55 1.50 8.89 8.61
C ALA A 55 2.05 9.96 9.58
N GLY A 56 3.25 9.79 10.15
CA GLY A 56 3.82 10.72 11.13
C GLY A 56 3.42 10.41 12.59
N PRO A 57 3.82 11.27 13.55
CA PRO A 57 4.56 12.52 13.34
C PRO A 57 6.05 12.32 13.00
N GLY A 58 6.60 11.12 13.16
CA GLY A 58 7.96 10.76 12.77
C GLY A 58 8.01 9.64 11.73
N GLY A 59 9.22 9.13 11.48
CA GLY A 59 9.44 8.01 10.55
C GLY A 59 9.55 8.41 9.07
N GLY A 60 9.51 9.71 8.77
CA GLY A 60 9.83 10.22 7.44
C GLY A 60 11.34 10.34 7.23
N SER A 61 11.74 10.36 5.96
CA SER A 61 13.09 10.72 5.50
C SER A 61 12.99 11.80 4.42
N ASP A 62 14.14 12.33 3.98
CA ASP A 62 14.17 13.31 2.87
C ASP A 62 13.52 12.75 1.60
N ASP A 63 13.72 11.46 1.31
CA ASP A 63 13.13 10.78 0.15
C ASP A 63 11.64 10.42 0.35
N LYS A 64 11.21 10.22 1.60
CA LYS A 64 9.85 9.76 1.96
C LYS A 64 9.37 10.54 3.17
N PRO A 65 9.02 11.82 3.00
CA PRO A 65 8.59 12.65 4.11
C PRO A 65 7.33 12.10 4.78
N VAL A 66 7.04 12.60 5.98
CA VAL A 66 5.74 12.38 6.61
C VAL A 66 4.64 12.83 5.64
N GLY A 67 3.62 12.00 5.46
CA GLY A 67 2.56 12.19 4.47
C GLY A 67 2.73 11.36 3.21
N THR A 68 3.89 10.76 2.94
CA THR A 68 4.09 9.86 1.79
C THR A 68 3.33 8.55 2.01
N VAL A 69 2.43 8.22 1.09
CA VAL A 69 1.64 6.98 1.09
C VAL A 69 1.61 6.38 -0.31
N TRP A 70 2.01 5.12 -0.41
CA TRP A 70 1.85 4.30 -1.60
C TRP A 70 0.54 3.52 -1.55
N PHE A 71 -0.08 3.41 -2.71
CA PHE A 71 -1.33 2.69 -2.95
C PHE A 71 -1.15 1.73 -4.10
N ALA A 72 -1.84 0.60 -4.05
CA ALA A 72 -2.00 -0.27 -5.20
C ALA A 72 -3.39 -0.91 -5.22
N TRP A 73 -3.91 -1.15 -6.42
CA TRP A 73 -5.16 -1.86 -6.70
C TRP A 73 -4.88 -2.90 -7.78
N GLY A 74 -5.48 -4.08 -7.68
CA GLY A 74 -5.32 -5.10 -8.71
C GLY A 74 -6.28 -6.26 -8.54
N SER A 75 -6.63 -6.89 -9.66
CA SER A 75 -7.36 -8.17 -9.75
C SER A 75 -6.44 -9.36 -10.02
N SER A 76 -5.18 -9.08 -10.36
CA SER A 76 -4.10 -10.06 -10.51
C SER A 76 -2.74 -9.36 -10.36
N PRO A 77 -1.64 -10.11 -10.16
CA PRO A 77 -0.31 -9.52 -10.16
C PRO A 77 0.02 -8.76 -11.45
N ALA A 78 -0.50 -9.23 -12.59
CA ALA A 78 -0.29 -8.59 -13.90
C ALA A 78 -1.15 -7.32 -14.09
N SER A 79 -2.32 -7.25 -13.45
CA SER A 79 -3.27 -6.13 -13.54
C SER A 79 -3.18 -5.18 -12.33
N THR A 80 -2.02 -5.13 -11.66
CA THR A 80 -1.84 -4.23 -10.53
C THR A 80 -1.40 -2.84 -11.00
N VAL A 81 -2.11 -1.80 -10.56
CA VAL A 81 -1.71 -0.40 -10.69
C VAL A 81 -1.25 0.13 -9.34
N ALA A 82 -0.23 0.98 -9.33
CA ALA A 82 0.31 1.55 -8.09
C ALA A 82 0.64 3.04 -8.27
N VAL A 83 0.37 3.83 -7.24
CA VAL A 83 0.61 5.28 -7.22
C VAL A 83 1.07 5.75 -5.85
N VAL A 84 1.80 6.86 -5.82
CA VAL A 84 2.18 7.56 -4.60
C VAL A 84 1.39 8.86 -4.44
N LYS A 85 1.01 9.17 -3.21
CA LYS A 85 0.47 10.48 -2.83
C LYS A 85 1.20 11.04 -1.61
N HIS A 86 1.18 12.36 -1.52
CA HIS A 86 1.66 13.12 -0.38
C HIS A 86 0.46 13.84 0.22
N PHE A 87 0.17 13.54 1.48
CA PHE A 87 -0.92 14.17 2.22
C PHE A 87 -0.35 15.11 3.27
N GLU A 88 -1.05 16.22 3.47
CA GLU A 88 -0.73 17.17 4.53
C GLU A 88 -1.59 16.89 5.77
N GLY A 89 -1.12 17.40 6.91
CA GLY A 89 -1.81 17.33 8.19
C GLY A 89 -1.15 16.39 9.21
N ASP A 90 -1.82 16.24 10.35
CA ASP A 90 -1.39 15.32 11.39
C ASP A 90 -1.62 13.85 11.01
N ARG A 91 -1.18 12.95 11.88
CA ARG A 91 -1.27 11.50 11.68
C ARG A 91 -2.68 11.01 11.36
N ASP A 92 -3.70 11.57 12.01
CA ASP A 92 -5.07 11.13 11.79
C ASP A 92 -5.66 11.72 10.51
N GLN A 93 -5.30 12.96 10.17
CA GLN A 93 -5.65 13.58 8.89
C GLN A 93 -5.05 12.81 7.72
N VAL A 94 -3.76 12.44 7.77
CA VAL A 94 -3.10 11.64 6.72
C VAL A 94 -3.80 10.28 6.54
N ARG A 95 -4.10 9.59 7.65
CA ARG A 95 -4.79 8.28 7.61
C ARG A 95 -6.18 8.38 7.00
N ARG A 96 -6.97 9.40 7.37
CA ARG A 96 -8.32 9.60 6.82
C ARG A 96 -8.28 9.89 5.33
N GLN A 97 -7.39 10.78 4.88
CA GLN A 97 -7.22 11.09 3.46
C GLN A 97 -6.78 9.85 2.66
N ALA A 98 -5.83 9.07 3.19
CA ALA A 98 -5.37 7.85 2.56
C ALA A 98 -6.49 6.82 2.39
N VAL A 99 -7.34 6.62 3.40
CA VAL A 99 -8.49 5.70 3.30
C VAL A 99 -9.48 6.17 2.24
N LEU A 100 -9.83 7.46 2.21
CA LEU A 100 -10.74 8.00 1.20
C LEU A 100 -10.18 7.83 -0.21
N PHE A 101 -8.90 8.14 -0.41
CA PHE A 101 -8.22 7.97 -1.69
C PHE A 101 -8.18 6.51 -2.13
N ALA A 102 -7.89 5.59 -1.21
CA ALA A 102 -7.88 4.15 -1.47
C ALA A 102 -9.26 3.66 -1.97
N LEU A 103 -10.34 4.06 -1.29
CA LEU A 103 -11.70 3.65 -1.63
C LEU A 103 -12.18 4.27 -2.95
N GLN A 104 -11.87 5.54 -3.21
CA GLN A 104 -12.16 6.17 -4.49
C GLN A 104 -11.44 5.48 -5.65
N GLY A 105 -10.19 5.06 -5.44
CA GLY A 105 -9.44 4.31 -6.44
C GLY A 105 -10.02 2.93 -6.75
N VAL A 106 -10.76 2.30 -5.82
CA VAL A 106 -11.45 1.02 -6.12
C VAL A 106 -12.52 1.22 -7.18
N ASN A 107 -13.35 2.26 -7.04
CA ASN A 107 -14.41 2.53 -8.02
C ASN A 107 -13.82 2.71 -9.42
N ASN A 108 -12.78 3.56 -9.53
CA ASN A 108 -12.12 3.80 -10.80
C ASN A 108 -11.48 2.53 -11.38
N PHE A 109 -10.82 1.73 -10.53
CA PHE A 109 -10.18 0.49 -10.95
C PHE A 109 -11.20 -0.52 -11.49
N VAL A 110 -12.36 -0.65 -10.82
CA VAL A 110 -13.41 -1.59 -11.23
C VAL A 110 -14.14 -1.11 -12.49
N ASP A 111 -14.33 0.20 -12.67
CA ASP A 111 -14.97 0.76 -13.88
C ASP A 111 -14.11 0.60 -15.15
N GLU A 112 -12.80 0.39 -15.00
CA GLU A 112 -11.84 0.23 -16.11
C GLU A 112 -11.55 -1.23 -16.48
N VAL A 113 -12.00 -2.20 -15.68
CA VAL A 113 -11.79 -3.66 -15.87
C VAL A 113 -13.01 -4.31 -16.52
#